data_AF-A0A7R8WME9-F1
#
_entry.id   AF-A0A7R8WME9-F1
#
_cell.length_a   1.000
_cell.length_b   1.000
_cell.length_c   1.000
_cell.angle_alpha   90.00
_cell.angle_beta   90.00
_cell.angle_gamma   90.00
#
_symmetry.space_group_name_H-M   'P 1'
#
loop_
_entity.id
_entity.type
_entity.pdbx_description
1 polymer ?
#
loop_
_entity_poly.entity_id
_entity_poly.type
_entity_poly.pdbx_seq_one_letter_code
_entity_poly.pdbx_strand_id
1 'polypeptide(L)'
;MINDDDLPDYKFSPGNTSDGGTGGHSNSGTPMGKKKQKKRRHRTIFTSYQLEELEKAFKEAHYPDVYAREMLSLKTELAEDRIQVRH
;
A
#
# COMPACT_ATOMS: atom_id res chain seq x y z
N MET A 1 11.59 15.71 38.84
CA MET A 1 10.72 14.65 38.33
C MET A 1 9.32 15.21 38.39
N ILE A 2 8.80 15.66 37.25
CA ILE A 2 7.39 16.03 37.12
C ILE A 2 6.63 14.71 37.24
N ASN A 3 5.77 14.59 38.25
CA ASN A 3 4.96 13.39 38.46
C ASN A 3 3.91 13.33 37.35
N ASP A 4 3.78 12.18 36.68
CA ASP A 4 2.88 11.94 35.54
C ASP A 4 1.37 12.05 35.87
N ASP A 5 1.02 12.46 37.09
CA ASP A 5 -0.37 12.53 37.61
C ASP A 5 -1.07 13.89 37.44
N ASP A 6 -0.40 14.93 36.91
CA ASP A 6 -1.01 16.25 36.64
C ASP A 6 -1.14 16.52 35.13
N LEU A 7 -2.01 15.76 34.45
CA LEU A 7 -2.44 16.08 33.08
C LEU A 7 -3.80 16.81 33.13
N PRO A 8 -3.92 18.07 32.68
CA PRO A 8 -5.21 18.76 32.68
C PRO A 8 -6.19 18.11 31.71
N ASP A 9 -7.43 17.88 32.16
CA ASP A 9 -8.56 17.37 31.38
C ASP A 9 -8.85 18.33 30.20
N TYR A 10 -8.21 18.11 29.05
CA TYR A 10 -8.44 18.90 27.84
C TYR A 10 -9.82 18.51 27.30
N LYS A 11 -10.85 19.15 27.86
CA LYS A 11 -12.24 19.14 27.39
C LYS A 11 -12.26 19.56 25.92
N PHE A 12 -12.26 18.59 25.02
CA PHE A 12 -12.50 18.85 23.61
C PHE A 12 -13.94 19.34 23.46
N SER A 13 -14.11 20.66 23.38
CA SER A 13 -15.41 21.27 23.08
C SER A 13 -15.66 21.13 21.59
N PRO A 14 -16.71 20.41 21.12
CA PRO A 14 -17.05 20.42 19.71
C PRO A 14 -17.65 21.79 19.37
N GLY A 15 -16.84 22.65 18.77
CA GLY A 15 -17.30 23.89 18.15
C GLY A 15 -18.22 23.57 16.98
N ASN A 16 -19.52 23.74 17.19
CA ASN A 16 -20.55 23.78 16.16
C ASN A 16 -20.26 24.93 15.18
N THR A 17 -19.82 24.60 13.96
CA THR A 17 -19.90 25.52 12.81
C THR A 17 -20.91 24.96 11.84
N SER A 18 -22.11 25.50 11.94
CA SER A 18 -23.16 25.42 10.95
C SER A 18 -22.90 26.53 9.92
N ASP A 19 -22.47 26.16 8.72
CA ASP A 19 -22.54 26.99 7.52
C ASP A 19 -22.30 26.04 6.34
N GLY A 20 -23.27 25.76 5.45
CA GLY A 20 -24.00 26.73 4.66
C GLY A 20 -23.47 26.63 3.22
N GLY A 21 -24.06 25.78 2.38
CA GLY A 21 -23.53 25.54 1.03
C GLY A 21 -24.36 24.66 0.11
N THR A 22 -25.68 24.85 0.06
CA THR A 22 -26.52 24.33 -1.02
C THR A 22 -26.26 25.13 -2.30
N GLY A 23 -25.31 24.67 -3.11
CA GLY A 23 -25.08 25.15 -4.48
C GLY A 23 -25.63 24.18 -5.51
N GLY A 24 -26.95 24.22 -5.73
CA GLY A 24 -27.60 23.49 -6.81
C GLY A 24 -27.17 24.04 -8.17
N HIS A 25 -26.54 23.19 -8.99
CA HIS A 25 -26.41 23.39 -10.43
C HIS A 25 -26.88 22.11 -11.13
N SER A 26 -28.15 22.08 -11.47
CA SER A 26 -28.71 21.19 -12.48
C SER A 26 -28.50 21.81 -13.85
N ASN A 27 -27.56 21.30 -14.66
CA ASN A 27 -27.84 21.07 -16.09
C ASN A 27 -26.80 20.21 -16.81
N SER A 28 -27.33 19.42 -17.74
CA SER A 28 -26.73 18.86 -18.97
C SER A 28 -25.65 17.78 -18.85
N GLY A 29 -26.02 16.60 -19.35
CA GLY A 29 -25.21 15.39 -19.37
C GLY A 29 -23.97 15.46 -20.26
N THR A 30 -22.88 14.92 -19.70
CA THR A 30 -21.77 14.34 -20.45
C THR A 30 -21.42 13.02 -19.77
N PRO A 31 -21.52 11.86 -20.45
CA PRO A 31 -21.18 10.59 -19.83
C PRO A 31 -19.66 10.38 -19.90
N MET A 32 -19.12 9.73 -18.85
CA MET A 32 -17.81 9.08 -18.85
C MET A 32 -16.54 9.96 -18.91
N GLY A 33 -16.37 10.84 -17.93
CA GLY A 33 -15.04 11.14 -17.40
C GLY A 33 -14.58 10.04 -16.43
N LYS A 34 -14.44 8.78 -16.89
CA LYS A 34 -13.84 7.72 -16.06
C LYS A 34 -12.36 8.06 -15.88
N LYS A 35 -12.05 8.87 -14.85
CA LYS A 35 -10.73 8.90 -14.24
C LYS A 35 -10.39 7.44 -13.99
N LYS A 36 -9.52 6.85 -14.82
CA LYS A 36 -9.02 5.49 -14.64
C LYS A 36 -8.29 5.49 -13.30
N GLN A 37 -9.02 5.28 -12.22
CA GLN A 37 -8.49 5.04 -10.89
C GLN A 37 -7.55 3.85 -11.08
N LYS A 38 -6.24 4.13 -11.08
CA LYS A 38 -5.19 3.15 -11.31
C LYS A 38 -5.45 2.04 -10.31
N LYS A 39 -5.93 0.88 -10.78
CA LYS A 39 -6.31 -0.23 -9.89
C LYS A 39 -5.06 -0.56 -9.09
N ARG A 40 -5.10 -0.30 -7.78
CA ARG A 40 -3.96 -0.53 -6.88
C ARG A 40 -3.55 -1.98 -7.09
N ARG A 41 -2.28 -2.23 -7.43
CA ARG A 41 -1.79 -3.60 -7.56
C ARG A 41 -1.99 -4.29 -6.20
N HIS A 42 -2.57 -5.49 -6.21
CA HIS A 42 -2.66 -6.28 -5.00
C HIS A 42 -1.25 -6.60 -4.51
N ARG A 43 -0.99 -6.28 -3.24
CA ARG A 43 0.25 -6.63 -2.55
C ARG A 43 0.27 -8.15 -2.42
N THR A 44 1.33 -8.77 -2.90
CA THR A 44 1.58 -10.19 -2.64
C THR A 44 1.93 -10.33 -1.17
N ILE A 45 1.25 -11.22 -0.46
CA ILE A 45 1.65 -11.65 0.88
C ILE A 45 2.48 -12.91 0.66
N PHE A 46 3.77 -12.85 0.95
CA PHE A 46 4.65 -14.01 0.85
C PHE A 46 4.42 -14.93 2.04
N THR A 47 4.45 -16.25 1.80
CA THR A 47 4.48 -17.24 2.86
C THR A 47 5.87 -17.32 3.49
N SER A 48 5.99 -17.92 4.68
CA SER A 48 7.30 -18.08 5.35
C SER A 48 8.31 -18.78 4.44
N TYR A 49 7.89 -19.87 3.78
CA TYR A 49 8.72 -20.62 2.85
C TYR A 49 9.21 -19.78 1.67
N GLN A 50 8.34 -18.93 1.11
CA GLN A 50 8.72 -18.06 0.00
C GLN A 50 9.75 -17.01 0.44
N LEU A 51 9.60 -16.45 1.64
CA LEU A 51 10.58 -15.51 2.20
C LEU A 51 11.94 -16.18 2.41
N GLU A 52 11.97 -17.41 2.94
CA GLU A 52 13.21 -18.16 3.16
C GLU A 52 13.98 -18.41 1.86
N GLU A 53 13.32 -18.87 0.79
CA GLU A 53 13.97 -19.08 -0.51
C GLU A 53 14.43 -17.75 -1.14
N LEU A 54 13.63 -16.68 -1.02
CA LEU A 54 14.01 -15.35 -1.52
C LEU A 54 15.21 -14.77 -0.75
N GLU A 55 15.24 -14.88 0.58
CA GLU A 55 16.36 -14.44 1.41
C GLU A 55 17.62 -15.27 1.14
N LYS A 56 17.48 -16.59 0.97
CA LYS A 56 18.58 -17.48 0.65
C LYS A 56 19.21 -17.11 -0.69
N ALA A 57 18.40 -16.89 -1.72
CA ALA A 57 18.92 -16.47 -3.00
C ALA A 57 19.48 -15.04 -2.99
N PHE A 58 18.91 -14.13 -2.19
CA PHE A 58 19.47 -12.79 -2.02
C PHE A 58 20.85 -12.82 -1.35
N LYS A 59 21.06 -13.72 -0.37
CA LYS A 59 22.38 -13.95 0.25
C LYS A 59 23.40 -14.47 -0.75
N GLU A 60 22.98 -15.29 -1.70
CA GLU A 60 23.85 -15.84 -2.75
C GLU A 60 24.15 -14.80 -3.84
N ALA A 61 23.13 -14.11 -4.32
CA ALA A 61 23.25 -13.05 -5.32
C ALA A 61 22.20 -11.96 -5.08
N HIS A 62 22.66 -10.75 -4.76
CA HIS A 62 21.77 -9.58 -4.57
C HIS A 62 21.08 -9.15 -5.88
N TYR A 63 21.66 -9.52 -7.03
CA TYR A 63 21.11 -9.30 -8.36
C TYR A 63 21.10 -10.64 -9.12
N PRO A 64 20.10 -11.51 -8.87
CA PRO A 64 19.98 -12.75 -9.59
C PRO A 64 19.81 -12.47 -11.09
N ASP A 65 20.44 -13.28 -11.93
CA ASP A 65 20.25 -13.23 -13.38
C ASP A 65 18.86 -13.76 -13.78
N VAL A 66 18.56 -13.76 -15.08
CA VAL A 66 17.25 -14.21 -15.59
C VAL A 66 16.98 -15.66 -15.19
N TYR A 67 18.01 -16.52 -15.26
CA TYR A 67 17.87 -17.93 -14.93
C TYR A 67 17.61 -18.17 -13.44
N ALA A 68 18.33 -17.49 -12.56
CA ALA A 68 18.13 -17.56 -11.12
C ALA A 68 16.74 -17.05 -10.72
N ARG A 69 16.21 -16.04 -11.41
CA ARG A 69 14.83 -15.55 -11.19
C ARG A 69 13.79 -16.57 -11.65
N GLU A 70 13.97 -17.23 -12.78
CA GLU A 70 13.08 -18.31 -13.24
C GLU A 70 13.07 -19.47 -12.24
N MET A 71 14.24 -19.89 -11.76
CA MET A 71 14.36 -20.93 -10.74
C MET A 71 13.66 -20.54 -9.43
N LEU A 72 13.76 -19.28 -9.00
CA LEU A 72 13.03 -18.77 -7.85
C LEU A 72 11.52 -18.71 -8.09
N SER A 73 11.10 -18.32 -9.29
CA SER A 73 9.69 -18.30 -9.70
C SER A 73 9.08 -19.69 -9.61
N LEU A 74 9.79 -20.71 -10.08
CA LEU A 74 9.38 -22.11 -9.99
C LEU A 74 9.33 -22.60 -8.54
N LYS A 75 10.36 -22.30 -7.73
CA LYS A 75 10.42 -22.73 -6.32
C LYS A 75 9.37 -22.08 -5.44
N THR A 76 9.12 -20.79 -5.64
CA THR A 76 8.22 -20.00 -4.80
C THR A 76 6.79 -19.94 -5.34
N GLU A 77 6.55 -20.44 -6.57
CA GLU A 77 5.29 -20.32 -7.32
C GLU A 77 4.83 -18.86 -7.49
N LEU A 78 5.77 -17.92 -7.47
CA LEU A 78 5.52 -16.50 -7.64
C LEU A 78 5.87 -16.09 -9.07
N ALA A 79 5.09 -15.19 -9.67
CA ALA A 79 5.45 -14.60 -10.94
C ALA A 79 6.80 -13.87 -10.85
N GLU A 80 7.65 -13.98 -11.86
CA GLU A 80 8.98 -13.33 -11.93
C GLU A 80 8.90 -11.82 -11.65
N ASP A 81 7.83 -11.15 -12.14
CA ASP A 81 7.54 -9.73 -11.89
C ASP A 81 7.34 -9.37 -10.41
N ARG A 82 7.16 -10.38 -9.53
CA ARG A 82 7.10 -10.22 -8.07
C ARG A 82 8.44 -10.42 -7.38
N ILE A 83 9.39 -11.10 -8.04
CA ILE A 83 10.77 -11.32 -7.58
C ILE A 83 11.64 -10.13 -7.97
N GLN A 84 11.33 -9.49 -9.10
CA GLN A 84 11.99 -8.26 -9.51
C GLN A 84 11.66 -7.09 -8.56
N VAL A 85 12.69 -6.52 -7.94
CA VAL A 85 12.57 -5.23 -7.23
C VAL A 85 12.41 -4.14 -8.30
N ARG A 86 11.18 -3.68 -8.49
CA ARG A 86 10.90 -2.49 -9.31
C ARG A 86 11.30 -1.26 -8.50
N HIS A 87 12.40 -0.63 -8.89
CA HIS A 87 12.73 0.74 -8.48
C HIS A 87 11.74 1.74 -9.11
#